data_AF-A0A923CX24-F1
#
_entry.id   AF-A0A923CX24-F1
#
_cell.length_a   1.000
_cell.length_b   1.000
_cell.length_c   1.000
_cell.angle_alpha   90.00
_cell.angle_beta   90.00
_cell.angle_gamma   90.00
#
_symmetry.space_group_name_H-M   'P 1'
#
loop_
_entity.id
_entity.type
_entity.pdbx_description
1 polymer ?
#
loop_
_entity_poly.entity_id
_entity_poly.type
_entity_poly.pdbx_seq_one_letter_code
_entity_poly.pdbx_strand_id
1 'polypeptide(L)' 'MAEGTGSHVFCPHCGAPHTRRLGRCDVCRHPVCERCGNIQHRQGERAAVHNECLKEAGGGFSMIRIVR' A
#
# COMPACT_ATOMS: atom_id res chain seq x y z
N MET A 1 36.23 -5.69 8.58
CA MET A 1 35.04 -6.53 8.32
C MET A 1 33.94 -5.57 7.91
N ALA A 2 33.51 -5.64 6.64
CA ALA A 2 32.61 -4.64 6.06
C ALA A 2 31.23 -4.76 6.70
N GLU A 3 30.78 -3.67 7.32
CA GLU A 3 29.43 -3.50 7.85
C GLU A 3 28.46 -3.56 6.68
N GLY A 4 27.81 -4.71 6.51
CA GLY A 4 26.67 -4.84 5.62
C GLY A 4 25.53 -4.02 6.18
N THR A 5 25.47 -2.74 5.84
CA THR A 5 24.24 -1.95 5.94
C THR A 5 23.26 -2.56 4.96
N GLY A 6 22.60 -3.63 5.40
CA GLY A 6 21.49 -4.26 4.71
C GLY A 6 20.33 -3.30 4.73
N SER A 7 20.37 -2.30 3.86
CA SER A 7 19.25 -1.46 3.47
C SER A 7 18.09 -2.40 3.22
N HIS A 8 17.18 -2.54 4.19
CA HIS A 8 16.19 -3.61 4.27
C HIS A 8 15.58 -3.89 2.90
N VAL A 9 16.10 -4.93 2.24
CA VAL A 9 15.76 -5.29 0.85
C VAL A 9 14.34 -5.82 0.80
N PHE A 10 13.75 -6.13 1.95
CA PHE A 10 12.47 -6.78 2.11
C PHE A 10 11.40 -5.83 2.63
N CYS A 11 10.18 -5.98 2.12
CA CYS A 11 9.02 -5.31 2.68
C CYS A 11 8.71 -5.91 4.07
N PRO A 12 8.61 -5.11 5.14
CA PRO A 12 8.31 -5.62 6.48
C PRO A 12 6.90 -6.21 6.61
N HIS A 13 6.03 -5.94 5.63
CA HIS A 13 4.63 -6.37 5.63
C HIS A 13 4.41 -7.71 4.92
N CYS A 14 5.14 -8.00 3.85
CA CYS A 14 4.97 -9.25 3.08
C CYS A 14 6.25 -10.08 2.94
N GLY A 15 7.38 -9.59 3.46
CA GLY A 15 8.69 -10.24 3.31
C GLY A 15 9.25 -10.25 1.90
N ALA A 16 8.57 -9.64 0.91
CA ALA A 16 9.03 -9.66 -0.47
C ALA A 16 10.37 -8.91 -0.61
N PRO A 17 11.41 -9.53 -1.20
CA PRO A 17 12.69 -8.88 -1.47
C PRO A 17 12.64 -8.01 -2.74
N HIS A 18 13.45 -6.95 -2.77
CA HIS A 18 13.66 -6.00 -3.88
C HIS A 18 12.40 -5.30 -4.43
N THR A 19 11.35 -5.20 -3.63
CA THR A 19 10.12 -4.51 -4.07
C THR A 19 10.23 -3.00 -3.86
N ARG A 20 9.74 -2.24 -4.84
CA ARG A 20 9.69 -0.78 -4.80
C ARG A 20 8.69 -0.35 -3.74
N ARG A 21 9.16 0.43 -2.77
CA ARG A 21 8.30 1.09 -1.77
C ARG A 21 7.54 2.22 -2.48
N LEU A 22 6.21 2.12 -2.50
CA LEU A 22 5.33 3.13 -3.08
C LEU A 22 5.22 4.37 -2.19
N GLY A 23 5.24 4.16 -0.87
CA GLY A 23 5.12 5.23 0.11
C GLY A 23 4.71 4.71 1.49
N ARG A 24 4.05 5.55 2.28
CA ARG A 24 3.37 5.15 3.52
C ARG A 24 1.87 5.06 3.26
N CYS A 25 1.24 4.07 3.86
CA CYS A 25 -0.20 3.90 3.82
C CYS A 25 -0.86 5.11 4.45
N ASP A 26 -1.81 5.73 3.75
CA ASP A 26 -2.55 6.87 4.32
C ASP A 26 -3.38 6.45 5.54
N VAL A 27 -3.88 5.21 5.56
CA VAL A 27 -4.75 4.67 6.61
C VAL A 27 -3.96 4.27 7.85
N CYS A 28 -3.02 3.33 7.72
CA CYS A 28 -2.30 2.75 8.87
C CYS A 28 -0.89 3.33 9.08
N ARG A 29 -0.46 4.30 8.25
CA ARG A 29 0.87 4.95 8.27
C ARG A 29 2.08 4.02 8.11
N HIS A 30 1.87 2.72 7.88
CA HIS A 30 2.93 1.75 7.64
C HIS A 30 3.45 1.80 6.19
N PRO A 31 4.71 1.42 5.93
CA PRO A 31 5.26 1.41 4.58
C PRO A 31 4.50 0.43 3.65
N VAL A 32 4.14 0.92 2.47
CA VAL A 32 3.46 0.16 1.41
C VAL A 32 4.45 -0.12 0.30
N CYS A 33 4.52 -1.37 -0.12
CA CYS A 33 5.25 -1.79 -1.32
C CYS A 33 4.26 -2.09 -2.46
N GLU A 34 4.75 -2.16 -3.69
CA GLU A 34 3.91 -2.42 -4.89
C GLU A 34 3.12 -3.74 -4.85
N ARG A 35 3.50 -4.68 -3.97
CA ARG A 35 2.77 -5.94 -3.77
C ARG A 35 1.70 -5.85 -2.69
N CYS A 36 1.96 -5.11 -1.61
CA CYS A 36 1.02 -5.01 -0.49
C CYS A 36 -0.08 -3.98 -0.74
N GLY A 37 0.12 -3.06 -1.69
CA GLY A 37 -0.82 -1.99 -1.95
C GLY A 37 -0.52 -1.30 -3.27
N ASN A 38 -1.29 -0.25 -3.52
CA ASN A 38 -1.17 0.53 -4.73
C ASN A 38 -1.25 2.03 -4.43
N ILE A 39 -0.89 2.86 -5.42
CA ILE A 39 -1.08 4.31 -5.33
C ILE A 39 -2.52 4.61 -5.75
N GLN A 40 -3.30 5.11 -4.81
CA GLN A 40 -4.65 5.59 -5.03
C GLN A 40 -4.62 7.09 -5.36
N HIS A 41 -5.43 7.49 -6.32
CA HIS A 41 -5.66 8.89 -6.64
C HIS A 41 -6.97 9.32 -5.99
N ARG A 42 -6.93 10.02 -4.85
CA ARG A 42 -8.11 10.59 -4.19
C ARG A 42 -8.04 12.12 -4.27
N GLN A 43 -9.07 12.75 -4.83
CA GLN A 43 -9.22 14.21 -4.88
C GLN A 43 -8.02 14.99 -5.46
N GLY A 44 -7.33 14.41 -6.44
CA GLY A 44 -6.15 15.03 -7.06
C GLY A 44 -4.82 14.73 -6.36
N GLU A 45 -4.83 14.07 -5.21
CA GLU A 45 -3.63 13.69 -4.47
C GLU A 45 -3.31 12.19 -4.65
N ARG A 46 -2.01 11.87 -4.70
CA ARG A 46 -1.49 10.51 -4.86
C ARG A 46 -1.14 9.95 -3.48
N ALA A 47 -1.95 9.03 -2.98
CA ALA A 47 -1.77 8.41 -1.68
C ALA A 47 -1.52 6.90 -1.83
N ALA A 48 -0.44 6.38 -1.26
CA ALA A 48 -0.24 4.94 -1.21
C ALA A 48 -1.17 4.32 -0.15
N VAL A 49 -1.82 3.20 -0.46
CA VAL A 49 -2.72 2.51 0.47
C VAL A 49 -2.52 1.01 0.32
N HIS A 50 -2.45 0.26 1.43
CA HIS A 50 -2.43 -1.21 1.40
C HIS A 50 -3.74 -1.76 0.84
N ASN A 51 -3.70 -2.88 0.13
CA ASN A 51 -4.89 -3.54 -0.40
C ASN A 51 -5.86 -3.95 0.72
N GLU A 52 -5.35 -4.35 1.88
CA GLU A 52 -6.18 -4.62 3.07
C GLU A 52 -6.79 -3.33 3.63
N CYS A 53 -6.01 -2.26 3.78
CA CYS A 53 -6.49 -0.98 4.26
C CYS A 53 -7.44 -0.33 3.26
N LEU A 54 -7.35 -0.67 1.97
CA LEU A 54 -8.28 -0.24 0.93
C LEU A 54 -9.65 -0.91 1.08
N LYS A 55 -9.69 -2.18 1.53
CA LYS A 55 -10.96 -2.84 1.88
C LYS A 55 -11.62 -2.16 3.07
N GLU A 56 -10.83 -1.83 4.09
CA GLU A 56 -11.32 -1.14 5.30
C GLU A 56 -11.69 0.33 5.05
N ALA A 57 -10.90 1.06 4.25
CA ALA A 57 -11.19 2.42 3.80
C ALA A 57 -12.32 2.47 2.74
N GLY A 58 -12.83 1.30 2.37
CA GLY A 58 -13.93 1.04 1.45
C GLY A 58 -15.30 1.04 2.10
N GLY A 59 -15.49 1.73 3.22
CA GLY A 59 -16.80 2.05 3.82
C GLY A 59 -17.68 2.95 2.93
N GLY A 60 -17.86 2.59 1.66
CA GLY A 60 -18.67 3.34 0.71
C GLY A 60 -18.20 3.28 -0.75
N PHE A 61 -17.62 2.17 -1.23
CA PHE A 61 -17.74 1.93 -2.67
C PHE A 61 -19.22 1.65 -2.92
N SER A 62 -19.98 2.69 -3.29
CA SER A 62 -21.31 2.55 -3.87
C SER A 62 -21.21 1.55 -5.01
N MET A 63 -21.50 0.30 -4.68
CA MET A 63 -21.86 -0.73 -5.63
C MET A 63 -23.06 -0.12 -6.35
N ILE A 64 -22.87 0.35 -7.58
CA ILE A 64 -23.98 0.69 -8.46
C ILE A 64 -24.71 -0.64 -8.67
N ARG A 65 -25.71 -0.91 -7.81
CA ARG A 65 -26.67 -1.98 -8.01
C ARG A 65 -27.47 -1.55 -9.22
N ILE A 66 -27.08 -2.05 -10.39
CA ILE A 66 -27.96 -2.10 -11.55
C ILE A 66 -29.10 -3.02 -11.14
N VAL A 67 -30.19 -2.44 -10.67
CA VAL A 67 -31.48 -3.14 -10.53
C VAL A 67 -32.01 -3.39 -11.93
N ARG A 68 -32.34 -4.65 -12.20
CA ARG A 68 -32.93 -5.13 -13.45
C ARG A 68 -34.44 -5.11 -13.35
#